data_AF-A0A1F3NDN0-F1
#
_entry.id   AF-A0A1F3NDN0-F1
#
_cell.length_a   1.000
_cell.length_b   1.000
_cell.length_c   1.000
_cell.angle_alpha   90.00
_cell.angle_beta   90.00
_cell.angle_gamma   90.00
#
_symmetry.space_group_name_H-M   'P 1'
#
loop_
_entity.id
_entity.type
_entity.pdbx_description
1 polymer ?
#
loop_
_entity_poly.entity_id
_entity_poly.type
_entity_poly.pdbx_seq_one_letter_code
_entity_poly.pdbx_strand_id
1 'polypeptide(L)'
;MHFSSLTFNYQIKEMDSWHNIIVSKDDPEIIEINNMENELKGASAPVKAVRQLITQFEVCHFKYAIHYDYILRSIEFLTPFIDPGSIGSSHPRTGPDSWKKNKTGRSRTAQIYINALQLWLNPKSLAGIDSYIRVIQIMKAHVTKLLGERNNEKERLVELLIKRLLWRPIERYSLGVQLDRLQDQIERTDICHYTFPDNIERVLAGIGSLAPSKDFQGCGSYNSRIKWQVSMWFQQLCKWINGEPGYLDRVLGKRNNAKIWLAACLAKTLKEQVGLINKLPLMK
;
A
#
# COMPACT_ATOMS: atom_id res chain seq x y z
N MET A 1 -44.33 1.77 -8.28
CA MET A 1 -43.10 0.96 -8.43
C MET A 1 -42.09 1.48 -7.41
N HIS A 2 -41.86 0.69 -6.36
CA HIS A 2 -40.94 1.03 -5.28
C HIS A 2 -39.49 0.93 -5.77
N PHE A 3 -38.75 2.04 -5.69
CA PHE A 3 -37.30 2.01 -5.71
C PHE A 3 -36.82 1.75 -4.29
N SER A 4 -36.32 0.53 -4.03
CA SER A 4 -35.63 0.23 -2.78
C SER A 4 -34.29 0.93 -2.79
N SER A 5 -34.15 1.96 -1.95
CA SER A 5 -32.85 2.52 -1.58
C SER A 5 -32.07 1.46 -0.81
N LEU A 6 -31.01 0.93 -1.44
CA LEU A 6 -29.98 0.18 -0.73
C LEU A 6 -29.23 1.16 0.19
N THR A 7 -29.79 1.32 1.38
CA THR A 7 -29.12 1.89 2.54
C THR A 7 -27.95 0.98 2.87
N PHE A 8 -26.73 1.43 2.54
CA PHE A 8 -25.53 0.84 3.09
C PHE A 8 -25.55 1.09 4.60
N ASN A 9 -26.04 0.10 5.34
CA ASN A 9 -25.84 0.01 6.77
C ASN A 9 -24.34 -0.02 7.03
N TYR A 10 -23.77 1.13 7.38
CA TYR A 10 -22.53 1.22 8.13
C TYR A 10 -22.81 0.66 9.53
N GLN A 11 -22.94 -0.67 9.62
CA GLN A 11 -22.58 -1.34 10.85
C GLN A 11 -21.09 -1.08 11.02
N ILE A 12 -20.75 -0.33 12.07
CA ILE A 12 -19.39 -0.16 12.55
C ILE A 12 -18.92 -1.58 12.90
N LYS A 13 -18.34 -2.26 11.91
CA LYS A 13 -17.51 -3.44 12.10
C LYS A 13 -16.47 -3.01 13.12
N GLU A 14 -16.33 -3.75 14.22
CA GLU A 14 -15.21 -3.57 15.15
C GLU A 14 -13.96 -3.36 14.31
N MET A 15 -13.33 -2.19 14.47
CA MET A 15 -12.09 -1.88 13.79
C MET A 15 -11.09 -2.94 14.22
N ASP A 16 -10.73 -3.85 13.32
CA ASP A 16 -9.50 -4.61 13.46
C ASP A 16 -8.40 -3.55 13.47
N SER A 17 -7.90 -3.15 14.65
CA SER A 17 -7.23 -1.86 14.82
C SER A 17 -5.86 -1.78 14.14
N TRP A 18 -5.41 -2.87 13.49
CA TRP A 18 -4.09 -3.05 12.91
C TRP A 18 -4.16 -3.73 11.53
N HIS A 19 -4.64 -3.01 10.52
CA HIS A 19 -4.84 -3.57 9.17
C HIS A 19 -3.55 -3.79 8.36
N ASN A 20 -2.47 -3.10 8.70
CA ASN A 20 -1.22 -3.05 7.91
C ASN A 20 -0.05 -3.81 8.55
N ILE A 21 -0.29 -4.51 9.66
CA ILE A 21 0.70 -5.32 10.36
C ILE A 21 0.05 -6.61 10.87
N ILE A 22 0.86 -7.67 10.99
CA ILE A 22 0.40 -8.92 11.60
C ILE A 22 0.61 -8.77 13.11
N VAL A 23 -0.47 -8.90 13.88
CA VAL A 23 -0.42 -8.79 15.35
C VAL A 23 -0.82 -10.12 15.97
N SER A 24 -0.04 -10.55 16.98
CA SER A 24 -0.47 -11.63 17.87
C SER A 24 -1.43 -11.07 18.93
N LYS A 25 -2.44 -11.86 19.32
CA LYS A 25 -3.35 -11.48 20.42
C LYS A 25 -2.62 -11.35 21.76
N ASP A 26 -1.50 -12.07 21.91
CA ASP A 26 -0.69 -12.08 23.13
C ASP A 26 0.52 -11.14 23.04
N ASP A 27 0.57 -10.25 22.03
CA ASP A 27 1.66 -9.28 21.92
C ASP A 27 1.51 -8.21 23.03
N PRO A 28 2.45 -8.16 24.01
CA PRO A 28 2.32 -7.26 25.15
C PRO A 28 2.33 -5.78 24.74
N GLU A 29 3.04 -5.42 23.66
CA GLU A 29 3.08 -4.04 23.18
C GLU A 29 1.74 -3.64 22.58
N ILE A 30 1.07 -4.55 21.86
CA ILE A 30 -0.27 -4.32 21.31
C ILE A 30 -1.29 -4.19 22.44
N ILE A 31 -1.23 -5.07 23.43
CA ILE A 31 -2.11 -5.02 24.61
C ILE A 31 -1.97 -3.66 25.31
N GLU A 32 -0.76 -3.19 25.53
CA GLU A 32 -0.49 -1.90 26.17
C GLU A 32 -1.04 -0.72 25.35
N ILE A 33 -0.81 -0.70 24.04
CA ILE A 33 -1.35 0.34 23.14
C ILE A 33 -2.88 0.33 23.15
N ASN A 34 -3.50 -0.85 23.12
CA ASN A 34 -4.96 -0.99 23.13
C ASN A 34 -5.54 -0.55 24.50
N ASN A 35 -4.82 -0.80 25.61
CA ASN A 35 -5.23 -0.30 26.92
C ASN A 35 -5.20 1.24 26.98
N MET A 36 -4.16 1.88 26.43
CA MET A 36 -4.14 3.34 26.30
C MET A 36 -5.29 3.86 25.43
N GLU A 37 -5.62 3.17 24.34
CA GLU A 37 -6.77 3.53 23.50
C GLU A 37 -8.08 3.50 24.30
N ASN A 38 -8.26 2.49 25.15
CA ASN A 38 -9.43 2.37 26.02
C ASN A 38 -9.47 3.45 27.10
N GLU A 39 -8.32 3.83 27.68
CA GLU A 39 -8.21 4.91 28.67
C GLU A 39 -8.53 6.29 28.08
N LEU A 40 -8.24 6.49 26.80
CA LEU A 40 -8.56 7.69 26.04
C LEU A 40 -10.08 7.85 25.73
N LYS A 41 -10.96 7.06 26.37
CA LYS A 41 -12.44 7.02 26.24
C LYS A 41 -13.00 8.19 25.42
N GLY A 42 -13.37 7.92 24.16
CA GLY A 42 -13.99 8.95 23.32
C GLY A 42 -12.99 9.92 22.67
N ALA A 43 -11.80 9.44 22.30
CA ALA A 43 -10.89 10.15 21.41
C ALA A 43 -11.68 10.80 20.25
N SER A 44 -11.40 12.09 20.00
CA SER A 44 -12.15 12.88 19.03
C SER A 44 -12.05 12.26 17.64
N ALA A 45 -13.04 12.50 16.78
CA ALA A 45 -13.03 11.99 15.41
C ALA A 45 -11.74 12.36 14.64
N PRO A 46 -11.17 13.57 14.76
CA PRO A 46 -9.86 13.89 14.20
C PRO A 46 -8.72 12.99 14.69
N VAL A 47 -8.65 12.71 15.99
CA VAL A 47 -7.62 11.84 16.58
C VAL A 47 -7.73 10.40 16.06
N LYS A 48 -8.96 9.87 15.97
CA LYS A 48 -9.22 8.56 15.36
C LYS A 48 -8.83 8.52 13.87
N ALA A 49 -9.04 9.61 13.14
CA ALA A 49 -8.60 9.71 11.75
C ALA A 49 -7.06 9.71 11.63
N VAL A 50 -6.33 10.33 12.57
CA VAL A 50 -4.85 10.20 12.61
C VAL A 50 -4.44 8.75 12.87
N ARG A 51 -5.11 8.06 13.80
CA ARG A 51 -4.90 6.63 14.05
C ARG A 51 -5.15 5.77 12.80
N GLN A 52 -6.16 6.13 12.01
CA GLN A 52 -6.47 5.48 10.74
C GLN A 52 -5.36 5.70 9.70
N LEU A 53 -4.79 6.91 9.60
CA LEU A 53 -3.63 7.18 8.73
C LEU A 53 -2.45 6.28 9.08
N ILE A 54 -2.18 6.08 10.37
CA ILE A 54 -1.09 5.21 10.83
C ILE A 54 -1.33 3.76 10.37
N THR A 55 -2.55 3.24 10.47
CA THR A 55 -2.89 1.88 9.96
C THR A 55 -2.93 1.73 8.46
N GLN A 56 -2.87 2.82 7.71
CA GLN A 56 -2.78 2.77 6.25
C GLN A 56 -1.37 3.08 5.76
N PHE A 57 -0.45 3.35 6.69
CA PHE A 57 0.95 3.58 6.36
C PHE A 57 1.61 2.29 5.88
N GLU A 58 2.34 2.35 4.78
CA GLU A 58 3.10 1.23 4.24
C GLU A 58 4.52 1.69 3.89
N VAL A 59 5.53 1.10 4.53
CA VAL A 59 6.97 1.40 4.26
C VAL A 59 7.37 1.07 2.82
N CYS A 60 6.64 0.17 2.17
CA CYS A 60 6.88 -0.22 0.79
C CYS A 60 6.31 0.77 -0.25
N HIS A 61 5.55 1.78 0.21
CA HIS A 61 4.99 2.80 -0.66
C HIS A 61 6.09 3.75 -1.19
N PHE A 62 6.07 4.13 -2.47
CA PHE A 62 7.11 4.99 -3.07
C PHE A 62 7.26 6.37 -2.42
N LYS A 63 6.23 6.84 -1.71
CA LYS A 63 6.22 8.09 -0.93
C LYS A 63 6.27 7.88 0.59
N TYR A 64 6.66 6.71 1.06
CA TYR A 64 6.59 6.37 2.49
C TYR A 64 7.23 7.46 3.39
N ALA A 65 8.37 8.05 3.01
CA ALA A 65 8.98 9.12 3.80
C ALA A 65 8.13 10.40 3.88
N ILE A 66 7.54 10.82 2.76
CA ILE A 66 6.62 11.97 2.75
C ILE A 66 5.38 11.66 3.59
N HIS A 67 4.85 10.44 3.50
CA HIS A 67 3.70 10.02 4.30
C HIS A 67 4.03 9.99 5.79
N TYR A 68 5.24 9.56 6.17
CA TYR A 68 5.72 9.60 7.53
C TYR A 68 5.73 11.03 8.08
N ASP A 69 6.24 12.00 7.30
CA ASP A 69 6.23 13.42 7.70
C ASP A 69 4.80 13.95 7.88
N TYR A 70 3.87 13.58 6.99
CA TYR A 70 2.46 13.96 7.15
C TYR A 70 1.81 13.33 8.38
N ILE A 71 2.16 12.09 8.73
CA ILE A 71 1.69 11.45 9.96
C ILE A 71 2.26 12.19 11.17
N LEU A 72 3.55 12.54 11.19
CA LEU A 72 4.13 13.31 12.29
C LEU A 72 3.42 14.66 12.49
N ARG A 73 3.15 15.40 11.41
CA ARG A 73 2.34 16.63 11.48
C ARG A 73 0.92 16.36 11.97
N SER A 74 0.32 15.25 11.54
CA SER A 74 -1.02 14.88 11.99
C SER A 74 -1.04 14.56 13.50
N ILE A 75 0.01 13.95 14.04
CA ILE A 75 0.19 13.72 15.48
C ILE A 75 0.42 15.05 16.21
N GLU A 76 1.28 15.93 15.68
CA GLU A 76 1.56 17.25 16.25
C GLU A 76 0.29 18.06 16.49
N PHE A 77 -0.60 18.11 15.51
CA PHE A 77 -1.83 18.91 15.56
C PHE A 77 -3.09 18.10 15.95
N LEU A 78 -2.95 16.78 16.19
CA LEU A 78 -4.06 15.86 16.50
C LEU A 78 -5.20 15.92 15.47
N THR A 79 -4.86 16.15 14.20
CA THR A 79 -5.80 16.27 13.09
C THR A 79 -5.17 15.72 11.80
N PRO A 80 -5.91 15.01 10.94
CA PRO A 80 -5.35 14.46 9.71
C PRO A 80 -4.92 15.56 8.73
N PHE A 81 -3.64 15.58 8.34
CA PHE A 81 -3.13 16.47 7.28
C PHE A 81 -3.46 15.96 5.87
N ILE A 82 -3.83 14.69 5.76
CA ILE A 82 -4.36 14.06 4.56
C ILE A 82 -5.64 13.37 4.97
N ASP A 83 -6.70 13.53 4.18
CA ASP A 83 -7.93 12.74 4.36
C ASP A 83 -7.62 11.25 4.12
N PRO A 84 -7.76 10.37 5.14
CA PRO A 84 -7.56 8.93 4.96
C PRO A 84 -8.45 8.34 3.85
N GLY A 85 -9.68 8.88 3.69
CA GLY A 85 -10.62 8.42 2.65
C GLY A 85 -10.17 8.74 1.23
N SER A 86 -9.23 9.68 1.06
CA SER A 86 -8.69 10.06 -0.24
C SER A 86 -7.55 9.16 -0.73
N ILE A 87 -7.01 8.29 0.15
CA ILE A 87 -5.92 7.38 -0.19
C ILE A 87 -6.38 6.38 -1.27
N GLY A 88 -5.61 6.26 -2.35
CA GLY A 88 -5.96 5.41 -3.49
C GLY A 88 -7.00 6.00 -4.45
N SER A 89 -7.54 7.19 -4.20
CA SER A 89 -8.52 7.86 -5.08
C SER A 89 -8.05 8.07 -6.53
N SER A 90 -6.73 8.18 -6.72
CA SER A 90 -6.09 8.33 -8.03
C SER A 90 -5.70 7.00 -8.69
N HIS A 91 -6.02 5.85 -8.07
CA HIS A 91 -5.67 4.53 -8.61
C HIS A 91 -6.46 4.23 -9.90
N PRO A 92 -5.90 3.53 -10.91
CA PRO A 92 -6.60 3.15 -12.14
C PRO A 92 -7.96 2.46 -11.93
N ARG A 93 -8.15 1.77 -10.78
CA ARG A 93 -9.44 1.19 -10.39
C ARG A 93 -10.59 2.19 -10.40
N THR A 94 -10.35 3.45 -9.98
CA THR A 94 -11.43 4.42 -9.75
C THR A 94 -12.00 5.02 -11.05
N GLY A 95 -11.44 4.65 -12.20
CA GLY A 95 -11.99 4.97 -13.51
C GLY A 95 -10.89 5.34 -14.53
N PRO A 96 -11.24 5.37 -15.82
CA PRO A 96 -10.28 5.61 -16.91
C PRO A 96 -9.61 6.99 -16.85
N ASP A 97 -10.16 7.93 -16.07
CA ASP A 97 -9.67 9.30 -15.91
C ASP A 97 -9.05 9.58 -14.54
N SER A 98 -8.95 8.58 -13.65
CA SER A 98 -8.42 8.77 -12.30
C SER A 98 -6.98 9.26 -12.27
N TRP A 99 -6.20 8.88 -13.29
CA TRP A 99 -4.82 9.31 -13.47
C TRP A 99 -4.68 10.81 -13.77
N LYS A 100 -5.72 11.50 -14.26
CA LYS A 100 -5.67 12.96 -14.51
C LYS A 100 -5.44 13.75 -13.21
N LYS A 101 -5.86 13.18 -12.07
CA LYS A 101 -5.64 13.73 -10.73
C LYS A 101 -4.28 13.33 -10.14
N ASN A 102 -3.57 12.39 -10.77
CA ASN A 102 -2.30 11.88 -10.27
C ASN A 102 -1.10 12.75 -10.74
N LYS A 103 -0.49 13.48 -9.82
CA LYS A 103 0.71 14.32 -10.08
C LYS A 103 2.04 13.55 -10.23
N THR A 104 2.05 12.24 -10.04
CA THR A 104 3.27 11.40 -10.01
C THR A 104 3.49 10.60 -11.28
N GLY A 105 2.52 10.58 -12.20
CA GLY A 105 2.58 9.79 -13.42
C GLY A 105 2.35 8.28 -13.23
N ARG A 106 2.46 7.72 -12.02
CA ARG A 106 2.35 6.26 -11.79
C ARG A 106 1.01 5.64 -12.20
N SER A 107 -0.12 6.28 -11.90
CA SER A 107 -1.43 5.79 -12.37
C SER A 107 -1.54 5.83 -13.89
N ARG A 108 -0.94 6.84 -14.53
CA ARG A 108 -0.91 6.94 -15.99
C ARG A 108 -0.04 5.84 -16.59
N THR A 109 1.14 5.59 -16.04
CA THR A 109 2.01 4.47 -16.44
C THR A 109 1.28 3.13 -16.29
N ALA A 110 0.62 2.90 -15.16
CA ALA A 110 -0.17 1.69 -14.95
C ALA A 110 -1.32 1.55 -15.96
N GLN A 111 -2.05 2.63 -16.27
CA GLN A 111 -3.10 2.60 -17.29
C GLN A 111 -2.54 2.26 -18.68
N ILE A 112 -1.37 2.77 -19.02
CA ILE A 112 -0.68 2.44 -20.29
C ILE A 112 -0.34 0.95 -20.35
N TYR A 113 0.18 0.37 -19.25
CA TYR A 113 0.41 -1.08 -19.16
C TYR A 113 -0.89 -1.88 -19.27
N ILE A 114 -1.95 -1.50 -18.53
CA ILE A 114 -3.25 -2.17 -18.58
C ILE A 114 -3.79 -2.20 -20.01
N ASN A 115 -3.76 -1.06 -20.73
CA ASN A 115 -4.24 -0.97 -22.10
C ASN A 115 -3.41 -1.86 -23.05
N ALA A 116 -2.08 -1.87 -22.89
CA ALA A 116 -1.20 -2.72 -23.70
C ALA A 116 -1.43 -4.22 -23.44
N LEU A 117 -1.68 -4.61 -22.19
CA LEU A 117 -2.00 -5.99 -21.83
C LEU A 117 -3.36 -6.44 -22.37
N GLN A 118 -4.38 -5.57 -22.29
CA GLN A 118 -5.69 -5.83 -22.88
C GLN A 118 -5.61 -6.02 -24.40
N LEU A 119 -4.79 -5.22 -25.09
CA LEU A 119 -4.52 -5.39 -26.52
C LEU A 119 -3.79 -6.68 -26.87
N TRP A 120 -2.87 -7.12 -25.99
CA TRP A 120 -2.15 -8.38 -26.18
C TRP A 120 -3.10 -9.57 -26.06
N LEU A 121 -4.05 -9.53 -25.11
CA LEU A 121 -5.12 -10.51 -24.96
C LEU A 121 -6.14 -10.47 -26.10
N ASN A 122 -6.61 -9.27 -26.46
CA ASN A 122 -7.60 -9.06 -27.50
C ASN A 122 -7.25 -7.83 -28.36
N PRO A 123 -6.70 -8.02 -29.58
CA PRO A 123 -6.31 -6.91 -30.45
C PRO A 123 -7.44 -5.94 -30.82
N LYS A 124 -8.71 -6.32 -30.65
CA LYS A 124 -9.89 -5.49 -30.93
C LYS A 124 -10.34 -4.65 -29.73
N SER A 125 -9.64 -4.68 -28.59
CA SER A 125 -10.12 -4.12 -27.31
C SER A 125 -10.10 -2.59 -27.18
N LEU A 126 -9.51 -1.85 -28.12
CA LEU A 126 -9.31 -0.38 -28.00
C LEU A 126 -10.27 0.47 -28.84
N ALA A 127 -11.57 0.20 -28.76
CA ALA A 127 -12.54 1.19 -29.24
C ALA A 127 -12.48 2.43 -28.31
N GLY A 128 -11.98 3.58 -28.80
CA GLY A 128 -12.26 4.90 -28.21
C GLY A 128 -11.13 5.65 -27.47
N ILE A 129 -9.84 5.42 -27.72
CA ILE A 129 -8.75 6.25 -27.13
C ILE A 129 -7.92 6.89 -28.24
N ASP A 130 -8.26 8.10 -28.68
CA ASP A 130 -7.57 8.79 -29.79
C ASP A 130 -6.28 9.52 -29.38
N SER A 131 -6.18 10.06 -28.17
CA SER A 131 -5.07 10.97 -27.80
C SER A 131 -3.76 10.28 -27.42
N TYR A 132 -3.73 8.95 -27.31
CA TYR A 132 -2.56 8.19 -26.84
C TYR A 132 -2.22 6.93 -27.64
N ILE A 133 -2.83 6.74 -28.82
CA ILE A 133 -2.66 5.54 -29.64
C ILE A 133 -1.18 5.21 -29.84
N ARG A 134 -0.34 6.19 -30.20
CA ARG A 134 1.09 5.94 -30.48
C ARG A 134 1.85 5.40 -29.26
N VAL A 135 1.64 5.98 -28.08
CA VAL A 135 2.30 5.51 -26.84
C VAL A 135 1.85 4.11 -26.48
N ILE A 136 0.55 3.83 -26.62
CA ILE A 136 -0.02 2.51 -26.34
C ILE A 136 0.49 1.47 -27.34
N GLN A 137 0.66 1.80 -28.62
CA GLN A 137 1.23 0.88 -29.61
C GLN A 137 2.70 0.56 -29.32
N ILE A 138 3.50 1.56 -28.91
CA ILE A 138 4.89 1.33 -28.47
C ILE A 138 4.90 0.41 -27.25
N MET A 139 4.04 0.68 -26.27
CA MET A 139 3.94 -0.18 -25.08
C MET A 139 3.46 -1.59 -25.43
N LYS A 140 2.50 -1.75 -26.35
CA LYS A 140 2.05 -3.05 -26.84
C LYS A 140 3.22 -3.84 -27.43
N ALA A 141 4.03 -3.21 -28.30
CA ALA A 141 5.20 -3.87 -28.88
C ALA A 141 6.19 -4.32 -27.80
N HIS A 142 6.42 -3.47 -26.79
CA HIS A 142 7.27 -3.80 -25.65
C HIS A 142 6.72 -4.97 -24.81
N VAL A 143 5.44 -4.92 -24.44
CA VAL A 143 4.74 -6.00 -23.72
C VAL A 143 4.78 -7.31 -24.50
N THR A 144 4.52 -7.27 -25.81
CA THR A 144 4.61 -8.46 -26.69
C THR A 144 6.01 -9.05 -26.69
N LYS A 145 7.06 -8.21 -26.72
CA LYS A 145 8.45 -8.69 -26.65
C LYS A 145 8.75 -9.42 -25.35
N LEU A 146 8.23 -8.94 -24.22
CA LEU A 146 8.43 -9.57 -22.91
C LEU A 146 7.62 -10.85 -22.72
N LEU A 147 6.36 -10.86 -23.15
CA LEU A 147 5.47 -12.01 -23.00
C LEU A 147 5.75 -13.12 -24.03
N GLY A 148 6.29 -12.78 -25.20
CA GLY A 148 6.50 -13.71 -26.30
C GLY A 148 5.20 -14.27 -26.87
N GLU A 149 5.26 -15.50 -27.37
CA GLU A 149 4.11 -16.20 -27.97
C GLU A 149 3.01 -16.47 -26.94
N ARG A 150 1.76 -16.37 -27.40
CA ARG A 150 0.56 -16.59 -26.60
C ARG A 150 0.33 -18.07 -26.33
N ASN A 151 -0.11 -18.38 -25.12
CA ASN A 151 -0.67 -19.67 -24.74
C ASN A 151 -1.68 -19.47 -23.60
N ASN A 152 -2.45 -20.50 -23.29
CA ASN A 152 -3.52 -20.43 -22.29
C ASN A 152 -3.03 -20.02 -20.89
N GLU A 153 -1.82 -20.43 -20.50
CA GLU A 153 -1.27 -20.13 -19.18
C GLU A 153 -0.89 -18.65 -19.05
N LYS A 154 -0.19 -18.13 -20.06
CA LYS A 154 0.18 -16.72 -20.12
C LYS A 154 -1.04 -15.81 -20.17
N GLU A 155 -2.07 -16.20 -20.94
CA GLU A 155 -3.32 -15.43 -20.99
C GLU A 155 -3.98 -15.32 -19.61
N ARG A 156 -4.10 -16.43 -18.88
CA ARG A 156 -4.62 -16.45 -17.50
C ARG A 156 -3.79 -15.58 -16.54
N LEU A 157 -2.46 -15.64 -16.64
CA LEU A 157 -1.55 -14.84 -15.81
C LEU A 157 -1.61 -13.35 -16.15
N VAL A 158 -1.77 -12.99 -17.43
CA VAL A 158 -1.96 -11.60 -17.86
C VAL A 158 -3.31 -11.07 -17.37
N GLU A 159 -4.37 -11.86 -17.42
CA GLU A 159 -5.67 -11.51 -16.81
C GLU A 159 -5.54 -11.28 -15.30
N LEU A 160 -4.78 -12.12 -14.61
CA LEU A 160 -4.48 -11.97 -13.18
C LEU A 160 -3.77 -10.65 -12.90
N LEU A 161 -2.75 -10.31 -13.71
CA LEU A 161 -2.01 -9.07 -13.59
C LEU A 161 -2.89 -7.85 -13.84
N ILE A 162 -3.74 -7.88 -14.87
CA ILE A 162 -4.72 -6.81 -15.13
C ILE A 162 -5.66 -6.65 -13.93
N LYS A 163 -6.21 -7.76 -13.40
CA LYS A 163 -7.07 -7.73 -12.21
C LYS A 163 -6.34 -7.09 -11.03
N ARG A 164 -5.07 -7.46 -10.79
CA ARG A 164 -4.25 -6.88 -9.73
C ARG A 164 -4.03 -5.38 -9.90
N LEU A 165 -3.60 -4.94 -11.08
CA LEU A 165 -3.36 -3.51 -11.38
C LEU A 165 -4.64 -2.65 -11.33
N LEU A 166 -5.81 -3.30 -11.42
CA LEU A 166 -7.12 -2.67 -11.24
C LEU A 166 -7.71 -2.89 -9.84
N TRP A 167 -6.97 -3.46 -8.89
CA TRP A 167 -7.45 -3.82 -7.54
C TRP A 167 -8.82 -4.55 -7.59
N ARG A 168 -8.97 -5.45 -8.56
CA ARG A 168 -10.14 -6.33 -8.69
C ARG A 168 -9.87 -7.64 -7.93
N PRO A 169 -10.93 -8.35 -7.49
CA PRO A 169 -10.78 -9.67 -6.89
C PRO A 169 -9.95 -10.60 -7.80
N ILE A 170 -9.04 -11.33 -7.16
CA ILE A 170 -8.13 -12.27 -7.79
C ILE A 170 -8.55 -13.68 -7.37
N GLU A 171 -8.73 -14.54 -8.36
CA GLU A 171 -8.91 -15.98 -8.15
C GLU A 171 -7.64 -16.67 -8.65
N ARG A 172 -6.98 -17.43 -7.77
CA ARG A 172 -5.78 -18.18 -8.13
C ARG A 172 -6.14 -19.40 -8.97
N TYR A 173 -5.24 -19.73 -9.88
CA TYR A 173 -5.29 -20.97 -10.64
C TYR A 173 -4.35 -21.99 -10.01
N SER A 174 -4.80 -23.24 -9.84
CA SER A 174 -3.90 -24.32 -9.44
C SER A 174 -3.11 -24.78 -10.66
N LEU A 175 -1.87 -24.31 -10.78
CA LEU A 175 -1.02 -24.54 -11.96
C LEU A 175 0.36 -25.13 -11.59
N GLY A 176 0.53 -25.57 -10.35
CA GLY A 176 1.78 -26.14 -9.84
C GLY A 176 2.74 -25.09 -9.25
N VAL A 177 3.72 -25.58 -8.50
CA VAL A 177 4.56 -24.78 -7.57
C VAL A 177 5.25 -23.57 -8.21
N GLN A 178 5.75 -23.70 -9.45
CA GLN A 178 6.44 -22.58 -10.11
C GLN A 178 5.47 -21.47 -10.51
N LEU A 179 4.29 -21.84 -11.00
CA LEU A 179 3.26 -20.88 -11.40
C LEU A 179 2.56 -20.27 -10.19
N ASP A 180 2.47 -20.99 -9.07
CA ASP A 180 2.01 -20.42 -7.79
C ASP A 180 2.94 -19.29 -7.32
N ARG A 181 4.26 -19.47 -7.40
CA ARG A 181 5.23 -18.41 -7.08
C ARG A 181 5.12 -17.20 -8.02
N LEU A 182 4.83 -17.43 -9.29
CA LEU A 182 4.62 -16.34 -10.24
C LEU A 182 3.30 -15.60 -9.96
N GLN A 183 2.24 -16.31 -9.57
CA GLN A 183 0.99 -15.71 -9.09
C GLN A 183 1.22 -14.88 -7.82
N ASP A 184 2.06 -15.34 -6.89
CA ASP A 184 2.46 -14.55 -5.71
C ASP A 184 3.15 -13.23 -6.12
N GLN A 185 4.02 -13.25 -7.14
CA GLN A 185 4.66 -12.02 -7.66
C GLN A 185 3.66 -11.09 -8.32
N ILE A 186 2.72 -11.63 -9.09
CA ILE A 186 1.62 -10.85 -9.68
C ILE A 186 0.83 -10.17 -8.56
N GLU A 187 0.36 -10.92 -7.57
CA GLU A 187 -0.42 -10.39 -6.44
C GLU A 187 0.34 -9.37 -5.60
N ARG A 188 1.67 -9.40 -5.61
CA ARG A 188 2.50 -8.44 -4.90
C ARG A 188 2.99 -7.28 -5.78
N THR A 189 2.56 -7.22 -7.04
CA THR A 189 2.87 -6.11 -7.95
C THR A 189 1.81 -5.04 -7.86
N ASP A 190 2.14 -3.91 -7.24
CA ASP A 190 1.25 -2.77 -7.10
C ASP A 190 1.93 -1.48 -7.55
N ILE A 191 1.13 -0.57 -8.11
CA ILE A 191 1.57 0.71 -8.66
C ILE A 191 2.11 1.65 -7.59
N CYS A 192 1.71 1.43 -6.34
CA CYS A 192 2.12 2.19 -5.18
C CYS A 192 3.50 1.76 -4.65
N HIS A 193 3.99 0.57 -5.04
CA HIS A 193 5.24 0.01 -4.53
C HIS A 193 6.47 0.73 -5.08
N TYR A 194 7.53 0.95 -4.28
CA TYR A 194 8.70 1.72 -4.73
C TYR A 194 9.37 1.15 -5.98
N THR A 195 9.46 -0.17 -6.13
CA THR A 195 10.02 -0.88 -7.30
C THR A 195 9.06 -1.09 -8.47
N PHE A 196 7.82 -0.56 -8.43
CA PHE A 196 6.81 -0.85 -9.45
C PHE A 196 7.31 -0.82 -10.91
N PRO A 197 8.08 0.20 -11.37
CA PRO A 197 8.58 0.23 -12.75
C PRO A 197 9.41 -0.99 -13.14
N ASP A 198 10.28 -1.47 -12.25
CA ASP A 198 11.12 -2.63 -12.52
C ASP A 198 10.33 -3.94 -12.33
N ASN A 199 9.44 -3.98 -11.34
CA ASN A 199 8.65 -5.17 -11.02
C ASN A 199 7.67 -5.52 -12.13
N ILE A 200 7.01 -4.54 -12.76
CA ILE A 200 6.07 -4.83 -13.84
C ILE A 200 6.79 -5.49 -15.01
N GLU A 201 7.97 -5.02 -15.39
CA GLU A 201 8.78 -5.63 -16.45
C GLU A 201 9.25 -7.04 -16.07
N ARG A 202 9.71 -7.24 -14.83
CA ARG A 202 10.12 -8.56 -14.32
C ARG A 202 8.97 -9.56 -14.31
N VAL A 203 7.77 -9.13 -13.92
CA VAL A 203 6.57 -9.98 -13.94
C VAL A 203 6.19 -10.32 -15.37
N LEU A 204 6.22 -9.36 -16.30
CA LEU A 204 5.93 -9.63 -17.72
C LEU A 204 6.94 -10.62 -18.32
N ALA A 205 8.23 -10.44 -18.06
CA ALA A 205 9.27 -11.38 -18.49
C ALA A 205 9.10 -12.77 -17.83
N GLY A 206 8.69 -12.79 -16.55
CA GLY A 206 8.41 -14.02 -15.82
C GLY A 206 7.19 -14.77 -16.36
N ILE A 207 6.13 -14.05 -16.75
CA ILE A 207 5.00 -14.63 -17.48
C ILE A 207 5.46 -15.16 -18.84
N GLY A 208 6.28 -14.39 -19.58
CA GLY A 208 6.77 -14.80 -20.89
C GLY A 208 7.61 -16.08 -20.87
N SER A 209 8.42 -16.27 -19.82
CA SER A 209 9.22 -17.47 -19.60
C SER A 209 8.55 -18.53 -18.71
N LEU A 210 7.34 -18.26 -18.21
CA LEU A 210 6.63 -19.06 -17.21
C LEU A 210 7.47 -19.38 -15.96
N ALA A 211 8.38 -18.48 -15.59
CA ALA A 211 9.28 -18.63 -14.46
C ALA A 211 9.28 -17.36 -13.58
N PRO A 212 9.18 -17.48 -12.25
CA PRO A 212 9.23 -16.34 -11.35
C PRO A 212 10.62 -15.69 -11.35
N SER A 213 10.65 -14.36 -11.16
CA SER A 213 11.91 -13.62 -11.02
C SER A 213 12.55 -13.82 -9.64
N LYS A 214 13.86 -14.07 -9.58
CA LYS A 214 14.56 -14.26 -8.29
C LYS A 214 14.72 -12.95 -7.50
N ASP A 215 14.81 -11.82 -8.18
CA ASP A 215 15.12 -10.52 -7.58
C ASP A 215 13.86 -9.69 -7.26
N PHE A 216 12.68 -10.30 -7.31
CA PHE A 216 11.41 -9.60 -7.13
C PHE A 216 11.20 -9.07 -5.70
N GLN A 217 10.82 -7.80 -5.59
CA GLN A 217 10.48 -7.13 -4.33
C GLN A 217 9.12 -6.47 -4.46
N GLY A 218 8.04 -7.15 -4.08
CA GLY A 218 6.66 -6.63 -4.15
C GLY A 218 6.13 -6.13 -2.82
N CYS A 219 4.84 -5.78 -2.76
CA CYS A 219 4.15 -5.35 -1.56
C CYS A 219 4.51 -6.18 -0.32
N GLY A 220 4.68 -5.51 0.81
CA GLY A 220 5.17 -6.11 2.06
C GLY A 220 6.69 -6.38 2.09
N SER A 221 7.45 -5.92 1.10
CA SER A 221 8.93 -5.97 1.14
C SER A 221 9.53 -4.59 1.27
N TYR A 222 10.81 -4.56 1.65
CA TYR A 222 11.61 -3.35 1.80
C TYR A 222 13.07 -3.67 1.51
N ASN A 223 13.83 -2.65 1.08
CA ASN A 223 15.28 -2.76 0.91
C ASN A 223 16.03 -2.31 2.18
N SER A 224 17.36 -2.51 2.19
CA SER A 224 18.22 -2.15 3.32
C SER A 224 18.17 -0.66 3.68
N ARG A 225 18.05 0.22 2.68
CA ARG A 225 17.92 1.66 2.88
C ARG A 225 16.62 2.02 3.61
N ILE A 226 15.49 1.44 3.19
CA ILE A 226 14.20 1.62 3.87
C ILE A 226 14.29 1.10 5.30
N LYS A 227 14.84 -0.10 5.52
CA LYS A 227 15.02 -0.67 6.87
C LYS A 227 15.85 0.25 7.77
N TRP A 228 16.97 0.76 7.28
CA TRP A 228 17.84 1.67 8.02
C TRP A 228 17.09 2.96 8.39
N GLN A 229 16.42 3.58 7.43
CA GLN A 229 15.67 4.82 7.66
C GLN A 229 14.53 4.62 8.66
N VAL A 230 13.76 3.54 8.53
CA VAL A 230 12.68 3.17 9.45
C VAL A 230 13.22 2.88 10.86
N SER A 231 14.40 2.24 10.97
CA SER A 231 15.05 2.01 12.25
C SER A 231 15.39 3.31 12.97
N MET A 232 15.89 4.31 12.23
CA MET A 232 16.16 5.64 12.78
C MET A 232 14.87 6.33 13.26
N TRP A 233 13.80 6.29 12.45
CA TRP A 233 12.49 6.84 12.85
C TRP A 233 11.93 6.16 14.09
N PHE A 234 11.97 4.83 14.14
CA PHE A 234 11.53 4.05 15.30
C PHE A 234 12.28 4.46 16.57
N GLN A 235 13.62 4.58 16.50
CA GLN A 235 14.42 5.01 17.64
C GLN A 235 14.06 6.42 18.11
N GLN A 236 13.83 7.36 17.18
CA GLN A 236 13.43 8.72 17.54
C GLN A 236 12.05 8.75 18.20
N LEU A 237 11.09 7.96 17.71
CA LEU A 237 9.78 7.82 18.34
C LEU A 237 9.90 7.24 19.75
N CYS A 238 10.72 6.19 19.95
CA CYS A 238 10.95 5.61 21.27
C CYS A 238 11.54 6.62 22.26
N LYS A 239 12.55 7.39 21.83
CA LYS A 239 13.13 8.47 22.64
C LYS A 239 12.07 9.50 23.05
N TRP A 240 11.26 9.93 22.09
CA TRP A 240 10.21 10.91 22.35
C TRP A 240 9.12 10.37 23.28
N ILE A 241 8.70 9.11 23.12
CA ILE A 241 7.74 8.45 24.02
C ILE A 241 8.29 8.40 25.46
N ASN A 242 9.58 8.07 25.62
CA ASN A 242 10.28 8.11 26.92
C ASN A 242 10.46 9.52 27.50
N GLY A 243 10.18 10.56 26.72
CA GLY A 243 10.45 11.94 27.11
C GLY A 243 11.93 12.34 27.10
N GLU A 244 12.76 11.59 26.38
CA GLU A 244 14.15 11.96 26.12
C GLU A 244 14.21 13.11 25.11
N PRO A 245 15.09 14.11 25.32
CA PRO A 245 15.23 15.24 24.41
C PRO A 245 15.77 14.80 23.05
N GLY A 246 15.22 15.35 21.97
CA GLY A 246 15.62 15.03 20.61
C GLY A 246 14.92 15.85 19.52
N TYR A 247 15.06 15.37 18.28
CA TYR A 247 14.47 16.03 17.11
C TYR A 247 12.95 16.11 17.20
N LEU A 248 12.29 15.05 17.69
CA LEU A 248 10.83 14.99 17.73
C LEU A 248 10.20 15.92 18.77
N ASP A 249 10.93 16.47 19.75
CA ASP A 249 10.38 17.52 20.62
C ASP A 249 10.00 18.77 19.82
N ARG A 250 10.79 19.10 18.79
CA ARG A 250 10.53 20.23 17.90
C ARG A 250 9.42 19.95 16.90
N VAL A 251 9.17 18.66 16.59
CA VAL A 251 8.19 18.25 15.56
C VAL A 251 6.84 17.92 16.17
N LEU A 252 6.80 17.15 17.26
CA LEU A 252 5.55 16.72 17.89
C LEU A 252 5.11 17.67 19.03
N GLY A 253 6.03 18.50 19.53
CA GLY A 253 5.78 19.45 20.60
C GLY A 253 5.52 18.78 21.95
N LYS A 254 4.71 19.45 22.79
CA LYS A 254 4.39 18.99 24.14
C LYS A 254 3.69 17.63 24.11
N ARG A 255 4.19 16.69 24.92
CA ARG A 255 3.61 15.37 25.17
C ARG A 255 2.24 15.47 25.86
N ASN A 256 1.32 14.64 25.42
CA ASN A 256 0.05 14.34 26.08
C ASN A 256 -0.36 12.89 25.72
N ASN A 257 -1.33 12.33 26.42
CA ASN A 257 -1.70 10.92 26.28
C ASN A 257 -2.09 10.55 24.85
N ALA A 258 -2.84 11.41 24.14
CA ALA A 258 -3.24 11.15 22.75
C ALA A 258 -2.03 11.12 21.79
N LYS A 259 -1.09 12.05 21.93
CA LYS A 259 0.12 12.07 21.10
C LYS A 259 1.06 10.91 21.42
N ILE A 260 1.21 10.55 22.70
CA ILE A 260 2.02 9.40 23.13
C ILE A 260 1.43 8.12 22.53
N TRP A 261 0.12 7.91 22.67
CA TRP A 261 -0.59 6.78 22.07
C TRP A 261 -0.42 6.71 20.56
N LEU A 262 -0.62 7.81 19.83
CA LEU A 262 -0.43 7.84 18.37
C LEU A 262 1.03 7.60 17.95
N ALA A 263 2.00 8.17 18.69
CA ALA A 263 3.42 7.94 18.42
C ALA A 263 3.80 6.47 18.67
N ALA A 264 3.26 5.84 19.70
CA ALA A 264 3.43 4.42 19.96
C ALA A 264 2.78 3.57 18.87
N CYS A 265 1.60 3.97 18.38
CA CYS A 265 0.95 3.29 17.25
C CYS A 265 1.82 3.31 16.00
N LEU A 266 2.38 4.48 15.68
CA LEU A 266 3.30 4.63 14.54
C LEU A 266 4.57 3.82 14.75
N ALA A 267 5.18 3.87 15.94
CA ALA A 267 6.39 3.13 16.25
C ALA A 267 6.18 1.60 16.13
N LYS A 268 5.04 1.08 16.64
CA LYS A 268 4.66 -0.32 16.47
C LYS A 268 4.48 -0.70 15.01
N THR A 269 3.78 0.14 14.24
CA THR A 269 3.60 -0.06 12.80
C THR A 269 4.93 -0.17 12.08
N LEU A 270 5.85 0.77 12.33
CA LEU A 270 7.20 0.76 11.75
C LEU A 270 7.98 -0.49 12.12
N LYS A 271 7.96 -0.85 13.41
CA LYS A 271 8.64 -2.02 13.95
C LYS A 271 8.22 -3.30 13.24
N GLU A 272 6.91 -3.55 13.15
CA GLU A 272 6.40 -4.79 12.56
C GLU A 272 6.63 -4.85 11.04
N GLN A 273 6.46 -3.72 10.33
CA GLN A 273 6.67 -3.71 8.88
C GLN A 273 8.10 -3.97 8.43
N VAL A 274 9.11 -3.70 9.28
CA VAL A 274 10.52 -3.99 8.96
C VAL A 274 11.20 -4.98 9.89
N GLY A 275 10.43 -5.66 10.75
CA GLY A 275 10.90 -6.69 11.66
C GLY A 275 11.98 -6.20 12.63
N LEU A 276 11.75 -5.06 13.31
CA LEU A 276 12.66 -4.59 14.36
C LEU A 276 12.45 -5.40 15.65
N ILE A 277 13.53 -5.76 16.32
CA ILE A 277 13.48 -6.59 17.54
C ILE A 277 13.41 -5.75 18.83
N ASN A 278 13.80 -4.47 18.77
CA ASN A 278 13.80 -3.58 19.93
C ASN A 278 12.39 -3.41 20.46
N LYS A 279 12.24 -3.48 21.79
CA LYS A 279 10.95 -3.25 22.44
C LYS A 279 10.55 -1.79 22.37
N LEU A 280 9.25 -1.53 22.27
CA LEU A 280 8.70 -0.22 22.58
C LEU A 280 8.97 0.10 24.05
N PRO A 281 9.23 1.37 24.37
CA PRO A 281 9.28 1.79 25.76
C PRO A 281 7.94 1.55 26.45
N LEU A 282 7.99 1.13 27.71
CA LEU A 282 6.81 1.04 28.56
C LEU A 282 6.18 2.44 28.68
N MET A 283 4.93 2.55 28.29
CA MET A 283 4.16 3.78 28.27
C MET A 283 3.62 4.00 29.68
N LYS A 284 4.41 4.74 30.49
CA LYS A 284 4.04 5.16 31.85
C LYS A 284 3.25 6.46 31.86
#